data_AF-A0A0U1P4U9-F1
#
_entry.id   AF-A0A0U1P4U9-F1
#
_cell.length_a   1.000
_cell.length_b   1.000
_cell.length_c   1.000
_cell.angle_alpha   90.00
_cell.angle_beta   90.00
_cell.angle_gamma   90.00
#
_symmetry.space_group_name_H-M   'P 1'
#
loop_
_entity.id
_entity.type
_entity.pdbx_description
1 polymer ?
#
loop_
_entity_poly.entity_id
_entity_poly.type
_entity_poly.pdbx_seq_one_letter_code
_entity_poly.pdbx_strand_id
1 'polypeptide(L)' 'MNYIEIPLTKCRIFLTEKELVGLLSKDVELYKESLKRGKAFIRSKKQQQREVETFVQHKASNFRKNID' A
#
# COMPACT_ATOMS: atom_id res chain seq x y z
N MET A 1 18.99 -1.48 13.28
CA MET A 1 17.72 -0.81 13.67
C MET A 1 17.04 -0.37 12.39
N ASN A 2 15.77 -0.74 12.19
CA ASN A 2 15.01 -0.36 11.00
C ASN A 2 14.14 0.85 11.33
N TYR A 3 14.37 1.96 10.61
CA TYR A 3 13.59 3.18 10.73
C TYR A 3 12.58 3.28 9.59
N ILE A 4 11.40 3.78 9.91
CA ILE A 4 10.33 4.13 8.99
C ILE A 4 10.41 5.64 8.77
N GLU A 5 10.56 6.05 7.52
CA GLU A 5 10.48 7.45 7.14
C GLU A 5 9.01 7.87 6.96
N ILE A 6 8.60 8.92 7.65
CA ILE A 6 7.28 9.54 7.56
C ILE A 6 7.47 10.95 7.00
N PRO A 7 7.26 11.16 5.70
CA PRO A 7 7.34 12.48 5.11
C PRO A 7 6.13 13.31 5.52
N LEU A 8 6.39 14.49 6.07
CA LEU A 8 5.40 15.53 6.35
C LEU A 8 5.63 16.70 5.40
N THR A 9 4.68 17.63 5.33
CA THR A 9 4.71 18.76 4.39
C THR A 9 5.97 19.62 4.50
N LYS A 10 6.59 19.72 5.68
CA LYS A 10 7.77 20.58 5.94
C LYS A 10 9.01 19.84 6.43
N CYS A 11 8.89 18.57 6.81
CA CYS A 11 9.97 17.83 7.44
C CYS A 11 9.79 16.32 7.24
N ARG A 12 10.80 15.54 7.64
CA ARG A 12 10.78 14.09 7.61
C ARG A 12 11.01 13.58 9.03
N ILE A 13 10.11 12.70 9.48
CA ILE A 13 10.24 12.06 10.78
C ILE A 13 10.74 10.63 10.54
N PHE A 14 11.71 10.18 11.35
CA PHE A 14 12.20 8.82 11.34
C PHE A 14 11.87 8.17 12.67
N LEU A 15 11.10 7.08 12.65
CA LEU A 15 10.72 6.34 13.85
C LEU A 15 10.99 4.86 13.65
N THR A 16 11.38 4.16 14.71
CA THR A 16 11.31 2.70 14.71
C THR A 16 9.85 2.24 14.81
N GLU A 17 9.59 1.00 14.41
CA GLU A 17 8.25 0.41 14.54
C GLU A 17 7.75 0.45 16.00
N LYS A 18 8.63 0.18 16.97
CA LYS A 18 8.29 0.21 18.40
C LYS A 18 7.87 1.60 18.87
N GLU A 19 8.60 2.64 18.46
CA GLU A 19 8.26 4.03 18.81
C GLU A 19 6.94 4.46 18.18
N LEU A 20 6.72 4.08 16.91
CA LEU A 20 5.47 4.40 16.22
C LEU A 20 4.26 3.72 16.88
N VAL A 21 4.38 2.43 17.22
CA VAL A 21 3.32 1.70 17.94
C VAL A 21 3.10 2.30 19.33
N GLY A 22 4.16 2.67 20.04
CA GLY A 22 4.06 3.30 21.36
C GLY A 22 3.46 4.71 21.32
N LEU A 23 3.61 5.46 20.22
CA LEU A 23 2.95 6.74 20.02
C LEU A 23 1.47 6.56 19.69
N LEU A 24 1.13 5.64 18.79
CA LEU A 24 -0.24 5.39 18.37
C LEU A 24 -1.09 4.73 19.47
N SER A 25 -0.49 3.95 20.37
CA SER A 25 -1.22 3.32 21.48
C SER A 25 -1.80 4.33 22.49
N LYS A 26 -1.32 5.58 22.50
CA LYS A 26 -1.87 6.67 23.31
C LYS A 26 -3.23 7.16 22.80
N ASP A 27 -3.56 6.91 21.53
CA ASP A 27 -4.85 7.20 20.92
C ASP A 27 -5.35 5.97 20.14
N VAL A 28 -6.11 5.14 20.85
CA VAL A 28 -6.63 3.87 20.34
C VAL A 28 -7.53 4.05 19.12
N GLU A 29 -8.30 5.13 19.05
CA GLU A 29 -9.21 5.38 17.94
C GLU A 29 -8.44 5.76 16.67
N LEU A 30 -7.44 6.64 16.81
CA LEU A 30 -6.52 6.94 15.72
C LEU A 30 -5.79 5.67 15.24
N TYR A 31 -5.37 4.82 16.17
CA TYR A 31 -4.70 3.57 15.82
C TYR A 31 -5.60 2.63 15.00
N LYS A 32 -6.83 2.36 15.46
CA LYS A 32 -7.81 1.54 14.73
C LYS A 32 -8.08 2.10 13.33
N GLU A 33 -8.28 3.40 13.24
CA GLU A 33 -8.57 4.07 11.97
C GLU A 33 -7.38 4.00 11.01
N SER A 34 -6.15 4.15 11.51
CA SER A 34 -4.93 3.97 10.69
C SER A 34 -4.81 2.55 10.11
N LEU A 35 -5.13 1.51 10.90
CA LEU A 35 -5.12 0.12 10.44
C LEU A 35 -6.20 -0.13 9.37
N LYS A 36 -7.39 0.45 9.54
CA LYS A 36 -8.48 0.37 8.56
C LYS A 36 -8.05 0.98 7.22
N ARG A 37 -7.46 2.18 7.25
CA ARG A 37 -6.92 2.85 6.06
C ARG A 37 -5.86 2.02 5.37
N GLY A 38 -4.90 1.48 6.13
CA GLY A 38 -3.84 0.62 5.60
C GLY A 38 -4.39 -0.58 4.81
N LYS A 39 -5.39 -1.28 5.38
CA LYS A 39 -6.05 -2.40 4.69
C LYS A 39 -6.74 -1.97 3.39
N ALA A 40 -7.41 -0.82 3.39
CA ALA A 40 -8.07 -0.29 2.20
C ALA A 40 -7.06 0.01 1.07
N PHE A 41 -5.95 0.68 1.39
CA PHE A 41 -4.88 0.96 0.42
C PHE A 41 -4.27 -0.32 -0.15
N ILE A 42 -3.96 -1.30 0.70
CA ILE A 42 -3.39 -2.59 0.25
C ILE A 42 -4.37 -3.30 -0.69
N ARG A 43 -5.66 -3.34 -0.36
CA ARG A 43 -6.70 -3.95 -1.20
C ARG A 43 -6.82 -3.23 -2.54
N SER A 44 -6.85 -1.90 -2.53
CA SER A 44 -6.91 -1.10 -3.75
C SER A 44 -5.70 -1.35 -4.65
N LYS A 45 -4.49 -1.36 -4.08
CA LYS A 45 -3.26 -1.62 -4.83
C LYS A 45 -3.25 -3.02 -5.45
N LYS A 46 -3.67 -4.03 -4.67
CA LYS A 46 -3.79 -5.41 -5.17
C LYS A 46 -4.83 -5.53 -6.28
N GLN A 47 -5.93 -4.79 -6.18
CA GLN A 47 -6.96 -4.78 -7.20
C GLN A 47 -6.47 -4.17 -8.51
N GLN A 48 -5.83 -3.00 -8.44
CA GLN A 48 -5.20 -2.36 -9.61
C GLN A 48 -4.17 -3.28 -10.27
N GLN A 49 -3.36 -3.98 -9.47
CA GLN A 49 -2.39 -4.93 -10.01
C GLN A 49 -3.07 -6.07 -10.80
N ARG A 50 -4.17 -6.63 -10.28
CA ARG A 50 -4.93 -7.67 -10.98
C ARG A 50 -5.52 -7.17 -12.30
N GLU A 51 -6.04 -5.95 -12.32
CA GLU A 51 -6.58 -5.33 -13.54
C GLU A 51 -5.51 -5.16 -14.62
N VAL A 52 -4.30 -4.72 -14.23
CA VAL A 52 -3.16 -4.63 -15.14
C VAL A 52 -2.76 -6.01 -15.66
N GLU A 53 -2.65 -7.01 -14.79
CA GLU A 53 -2.30 -8.39 -15.18
C GLU A 53 -3.33 -8.97 -16.15
N THR A 54 -4.63 -8.82 -15.86
CA THR A 54 -5.72 -9.24 -16.75
C THR A 54 -5.65 -8.52 -18.10
N PHE A 55 -5.42 -7.20 -18.12
CA PHE A 55 -5.29 -6.44 -19.36
C PHE A 55 -4.11 -6.92 -20.21
N VAL A 56 -2.95 -7.17 -19.60
CA VAL A 56 -1.75 -7.68 -20.29
C VAL A 56 -2.02 -9.08 -20.87
N GLN A 57 -2.64 -9.97 -20.09
CA GLN A 57 -3.00 -11.32 -20.55
C GLN A 57 -4.01 -11.29 -21.73
N HIS A 58 -5.01 -10.42 -21.66
CA HIS A 58 -5.96 -10.23 -22.77
C HIS A 58 -5.28 -9.68 -24.03
N LYS A 59 -4.36 -8.71 -23.90
CA LYS A 59 -3.56 -8.25 -25.05
C LYS A 59 -2.69 -9.35 -25.64
N ALA A 60 -2.00 -10.12 -24.81
CA ALA A 60 -1.11 -11.19 -25.25
C ALA A 60 -1.87 -12.30 -25.99
N SER A 61 -3.04 -12.70 -25.49
CA SER A 61 -3.90 -13.69 -26.14
C SER A 61 -4.49 -13.21 -27.48
N ASN A 62 -4.90 -11.94 -27.57
CA ASN A 62 -5.37 -11.36 -28.83
C ASN A 62 -4.25 -11.20 -29.87
N PHE A 63 -3.03 -10.86 -29.46
CA PHE A 63 -1.88 -10.80 -30.37
C PHE A 63 -1.56 -12.16 -30.97
N ARG A 64 -1.59 -13.22 -30.15
CA ARG A 64 -1.35 -14.60 -30.59
C ARG A 64 -2.36 -15.08 -31.62
N LYS A 65 -3.64 -14.71 -31.47
CA LYS A 65 -4.72 -15.05 -32.41
C LYS A 65 -4.65 -14.35 -33.77
N ASN A 66 -3.83 -13.30 -33.91
CA ASN A 66 -3.71 -12.53 -35.17
C ASN A 66 -2.46 -12.90 -35.98
N ILE A 67 -1.69 -13.92 -35.55
CA ILE A 67 -0.47 -14.38 -36.20
C ILE A 67 -0.63 -15.80 -36.82
N ASP A 68 -1.71 -16.50 -36.45
CA ASP A 68 -2.16 -17.76 -37.08
C ASP A 68 -3.21 -17.46 -38.17
#